data_AF-A0A7L0GXV1-F1
#
_entry.id   AF-A0A7L0GXV1-F1
#
_cell.length_a   1.000
_cell.length_b   1.000
_cell.length_c   1.000
_cell.angle_alpha   90.00
_cell.angle_beta   90.00
_cell.angle_gamma   90.00
#
_symmetry.space_group_name_H-M   'P 1'
#
loop_
_entity.id
_entity.type
_entity.pdbx_description
1 polymer ?
#
loop_
_entity_poly.entity_id
_entity_poly.type
_entity_poly.pdbx_seq_one_letter_code
_entity_poly.pdbx_strand_id
1 'polypeptide(L)' 'MFRYQQPPRDGLKLVASTSIWMQSSYEEGYSKAKFEISRDSSDHSVMTIKNVTFEDAAMYFCAVSDH' A
#
# COMPACT_ATOMS: atom_id res chain seq x y z
N MET A 1 -4.48 -2.93 8.05
CA MET A 1 -4.71 -3.17 6.61
C MET A 1 -3.38 -3.19 5.90
N PHE A 2 -3.29 -3.95 4.83
CA PHE A 2 -2.10 -4.16 4.03
C PHE A 2 -2.35 -3.75 2.59
N ARG A 3 -1.34 -3.15 1.97
CA ARG A 3 -1.34 -2.77 0.56
C ARG A 3 -0.33 -3.61 -0.17
N TYR A 4 -0.74 -4.21 -1.27
CA TYR A 4 0.15 -5.00 -2.12
C TYR A 4 0.17 -4.45 -3.54
N GLN A 5 1.32 -4.65 -4.17
CA GLN A 5 1.55 -4.38 -5.58
C GLN A 5 2.06 -5.67 -6.22
N GLN A 6 1.55 -6.00 -7.40
CA GLN A 6 2.03 -7.10 -8.23
C GLN A 6 2.36 -6.56 -9.62
N PRO A 7 3.65 -6.23 -9.87
CA PRO A 7 4.12 -5.87 -11.20
C PRO A 7 3.96 -7.03 -12.21
N PRO A 8 3.93 -6.73 -13.52
CA PRO A 8 3.91 -7.76 -14.55
C PRO A 8 5.11 -8.72 -14.40
N ARG A 9 4.84 -10.03 -14.36
CA ARG A 9 5.85 -11.10 -14.26
C ARG A 9 6.64 -11.12 -12.94
N ASP A 10 6.16 -10.44 -11.92
CA ASP A 10 6.76 -10.43 -10.58
C ASP A 10 5.79 -11.01 -9.55
N GLY A 11 6.31 -11.35 -8.38
CA GLY A 11 5.53 -11.81 -7.24
C GLY A 11 4.72 -10.69 -6.58
N LEU A 12 3.79 -11.09 -5.72
CA LEU A 12 3.05 -10.15 -4.88
C LEU A 12 4.01 -9.53 -3.85
N LYS A 13 4.12 -8.21 -3.83
CA LYS A 13 4.98 -7.45 -2.92
C LYS A 13 4.14 -6.65 -1.94
N LEU A 14 4.47 -6.73 -0.65
CA LEU A 14 3.89 -5.84 0.35
C LEU A 14 4.48 -4.44 0.14
N VAL A 15 3.62 -3.45 -0.03
CA VAL A 15 4.01 -2.04 -0.16
C VAL A 15 4.10 -1.42 1.22
N ALA A 16 3.04 -1.61 2.00
CA ALA A 16 2.89 -0.97 3.29
C ALA A 16 1.81 -1.63 4.14
N SER A 17 1.97 -1.49 5.46
CA SER A 17 0.97 -1.87 6.45
C SER A 17 0.52 -0.63 7.22
N THR A 18 -0.76 -0.58 7.56
CA THR A 18 -1.36 0.53 8.31
C THR A 18 -2.23 0.01 9.45
N SER A 19 -2.17 0.71 10.58
CA SER A 19 -3.02 0.50 11.75
C SER A 19 -3.73 1.81 12.11
N ILE A 20 -4.80 1.74 12.89
CA ILE A 20 -5.57 2.95 13.30
C ILE A 20 -4.74 3.83 14.22
N TRP A 21 -3.86 3.22 15.03
CA TRP A 21 -3.19 3.89 16.15
C TRP A 21 -1.71 4.19 15.89
N MET A 22 -1.11 3.56 14.87
CA MET A 22 0.31 3.70 14.55
C MET A 22 0.50 4.19 13.13
N GLN A 23 1.63 4.86 12.91
CA GLN A 23 2.04 5.30 11.59
C GLN A 23 2.21 4.11 10.64
N SER A 24 1.84 4.29 9.37
CA SER A 24 2.02 3.24 8.37
C SER A 24 3.50 2.88 8.19
N SER A 25 3.79 1.59 8.16
CA SER A 25 5.12 1.06 7.81
C SER A 25 5.19 0.78 6.31
N TYR A 26 6.38 0.94 5.73
CA TYR A 26 6.66 0.70 4.32
C TYR A 26 7.77 -0.34 4.22
N GLU A 27 7.65 -1.24 3.25
CA GLU A 27 8.71 -2.20 2.91
C GLU A 27 9.87 -1.51 2.19
N GLU A 28 11.01 -2.19 2.14
CA GLU A 28 12.21 -1.67 1.46
C GLU A 28 11.91 -1.32 -0.01
N GLY A 29 12.36 -0.14 -0.45
CA GLY A 29 12.09 0.40 -1.79
C GLY A 29 10.77 1.14 -1.92
N TYR A 30 9.89 1.12 -0.91
CA TYR A 30 8.66 1.89 -0.87
C TYR A 30 8.77 3.09 0.08
N SER A 31 8.00 4.15 -0.21
CA SER A 31 8.01 5.35 0.63
C SER A 31 6.67 6.07 0.62
N LYS A 32 6.39 6.79 1.71
CA LYS A 32 5.23 7.69 1.82
C LYS A 32 5.20 8.77 0.74
N ALA A 33 6.36 9.19 0.24
CA ALA A 33 6.45 10.20 -0.82
C ALA A 33 5.82 9.72 -2.13
N LYS A 34 5.88 8.40 -2.41
CA LYS A 34 5.29 7.77 -3.59
C LYS A 34 3.93 7.16 -3.30
N PHE A 35 3.81 6.40 -2.21
CA PHE A 35 2.60 5.68 -1.80
C PHE A 35 2.10 6.30 -0.50
N GLU A 36 1.23 7.30 -0.60
CA GLU A 36 0.63 7.90 0.60
C GLU A 36 -0.56 7.06 1.06
N ILE A 37 -0.57 6.66 2.33
CA ILE A 37 -1.67 5.89 2.91
C ILE A 37 -2.35 6.71 4.00
N SER A 38 -3.67 6.88 3.85
CA SER A 38 -4.57 7.34 4.90
C SER A 38 -5.43 6.18 5.38
N ARG A 39 -5.76 6.21 6.67
CA ARG A 39 -6.70 5.27 7.28
C ARG A 39 -7.62 6.06 8.18
N ASP A 40 -8.91 6.06 7.83
CA ASP A 40 -9.90 6.89 8.50
C ASP A 40 -10.75 6.07 9.49
N SER A 41 -10.89 4.76 9.26
CA SER A 41 -11.60 3.84 10.14
C SER A 41 -11.03 2.42 10.08
N SER A 42 -11.63 1.49 10.84
CA SER A 42 -11.31 0.05 10.74
C SER A 42 -11.47 -0.49 9.33
N ASP A 43 -12.41 0.05 8.57
CA ASP A 43 -12.87 -0.54 7.31
C ASP A 43 -12.49 0.35 6.11
N HIS A 44 -12.10 1.60 6.37
CA HIS A 44 -11.70 2.54 5.33
C HIS A 44 -10.20 2.87 5.41
N SER A 45 -9.49 2.52 4.34
CA SER A 45 -8.15 3.01 4.06
C SER A 45 -8.06 3.41 2.60
N VAL A 46 -7.32 4.48 2.34
CA VAL A 46 -7.02 4.98 0.99
C VAL A 46 -5.51 4.91 0.79
N MET A 47 -5.11 4.45 -0.41
CA MET A 47 -3.73 4.56 -0.87
C MET A 47 -3.69 5.44 -2.11
N THR A 48 -2.98 6.55 -2.02
CA THR A 48 -2.76 7.50 -3.11
C THR A 48 -1.36 7.27 -3.67
N ILE A 49 -1.27 6.96 -4.95
CA ILE A 49 0.00 6.84 -5.67
C ILE A 49 0.31 8.21 -6.27
N LYS A 50 1.39 8.86 -5.82
CA LYS A 50 1.81 10.19 -6.27
C LYS A 50 2.71 10.09 -7.48
N ASN A 51 2.64 11.10 -8.36
CA ASN A 51 3.51 11.22 -9.54
C ASN A 51 3.57 9.91 -10.35
N VAL A 52 2.40 9.40 -10.75
CA VAL A 52 2.27 8.09 -11.44
C VAL A 52 3.08 8.09 -12.73
N THR A 53 3.86 7.03 -12.94
CA THR A 53 4.64 6.76 -14.16
C THR A 53 4.29 5.38 -14.72
N PHE A 54 4.84 5.03 -15.88
CA PHE A 54 4.67 3.69 -16.46
C PHE A 54 5.22 2.56 -15.58
N GLU A 55 6.18 2.85 -14.71
CA GLU A 55 6.76 1.86 -13.79
C GLU A 55 5.79 1.44 -12.68
N ASP A 56 4.78 2.26 -12.40
CA ASP A 56 3.73 1.95 -11.43
C ASP A 56 2.64 1.04 -12.02
N ALA A 57 2.72 0.66 -13.30
CA ALA A 57 1.74 -0.23 -13.90
C ALA A 57 1.81 -1.62 -13.24
N ALA A 58 0.82 -1.92 -12.40
CA ALA A 58 0.74 -3.15 -11.62
C ALA A 58 -0.72 -3.44 -11.22
N MET A 59 -0.96 -4.68 -10.77
CA MET A 59 -2.18 -4.98 -10.01
C MET A 59 -1.97 -4.57 -8.55
N TYR A 60 -2.94 -3.84 -7.99
CA TYR A 60 -2.90 -3.36 -6.63
C TYR A 60 -3.99 -4.03 -5.81
N PHE A 61 -3.63 -4.50 -4.62
CA PHE A 61 -4.56 -5.21 -3.73
C PHE A 61 -4.59 -4.55 -2.36
N CYS A 62 -5.75 -4.65 -1.72
CA CYS A 62 -5.93 -4.34 -0.32
C CYS A 62 -6.26 -5.64 0.42
N ALA A 63 -5.66 -5.83 1.59
CA ALA A 63 -6.04 -6.90 2.50
C ALA A 63 -6.29 -6.34 3.90
N VAL A 64 -7.23 -6.96 4.60
CA VAL A 64 -7.47 -6.74 6.02
C VAL A 64 -7.17 -8.05 6.75
N SER A 65 -6.51 -7.95 7.90
CA SER A 65 -6.40 -9.08 8.82
C SER A 65 -7.51 -8.93 9.84
N ASP A 66 -8.36 -9.93 9.94
CA ASP A 66 -9.39 -10.05 10.97
C ASP A 66 -8.81 -10.93 12.09
N HIS A 67 -8.04 -10.31 12.98
CA HIS A 67 -7.47 -10.94 14.16
C HIS A 67 -7.88 -10.17 15.41
#